data_AF-A0A2V9XXK4-F1
#
_entry.id   AF-A0A2V9XXK4-F1
#
_cell.length_a   1.000
_cell.length_b   1.000
_cell.length_c   1.000
_cell.angle_alpha   90.00
_cell.angle_beta   90.00
_cell.angle_gamma   90.00
#
_symmetry.space_group_name_H-M   'P 1'
#
loop_
_entity.id
_entity.type
_entity.pdbx_description
1 polymer ?
#
loop_
_entity_poly.entity_id
_entity_poly.type
_entity_poly.pdbx_seq_one_letter_code
_entity_poly.pdbx_strand_id
1 'polypeptide(L)'
;MQAQDLLRPDPELRMLLLLETCRERCRDMKKTERVRQLVSAPPTDEDLKHQTEKGWKLVAIEWEREVETSESQLPSQVPFGLRIEPETQSLEENPEEREILVQLMELLVQEGSYARIADEINRRGYRTRQGTRWTPISVFEMLPRLIEVGPYLFRSSEWEKRRQHSVAR
;
A
#
# COMPACT_ATOMS: atom_id res chain seq x y z
N MET A 1 11.95 -18.52 -36.40
CA MET A 1 12.59 -17.78 -35.29
C MET A 1 11.81 -16.48 -35.15
N GLN A 2 10.80 -16.47 -34.27
CA GLN A 2 9.75 -15.45 -34.25
C GLN A 2 10.21 -14.19 -33.50
N ALA A 3 10.02 -13.05 -34.16
CA ALA A 3 10.27 -11.70 -33.65
C ALA A 3 9.06 -11.19 -32.83
N GLN A 4 8.91 -11.64 -31.59
CA GLN A 4 7.86 -11.15 -30.67
C GLN A 4 8.34 -10.80 -29.24
N ASP A 5 9.65 -10.84 -28.97
CA ASP A 5 10.18 -10.61 -27.60
C ASP A 5 10.51 -9.15 -27.24
N LEU A 6 10.23 -8.16 -28.10
CA LEU A 6 10.69 -6.78 -27.89
C LEU A 6 9.64 -5.77 -27.37
N LEU A 7 8.47 -6.21 -26.89
CA LEU A 7 7.45 -5.28 -26.36
C LEU A 7 6.77 -5.78 -25.08
N ARG A 8 7.53 -6.33 -24.13
CA ARG A 8 7.07 -6.39 -22.74
C ARG A 8 7.54 -5.13 -22.02
N PRO A 9 6.64 -4.19 -21.64
CA PRO A 9 7.04 -3.04 -20.86
C PRO A 9 7.60 -3.52 -19.53
N ASP A 10 8.66 -2.86 -19.06
CA ASP A 10 9.29 -3.12 -17.75
C ASP A 10 8.19 -3.20 -16.67
N PRO A 11 8.18 -4.23 -15.81
CA PRO A 11 7.18 -4.34 -14.75
C PRO A 11 7.16 -3.11 -13.81
N GLU A 12 8.25 -2.35 -13.68
CA GLU A 12 8.23 -1.04 -13.01
C GLU A 12 7.45 0.01 -13.80
N LEU A 13 7.61 0.07 -15.12
CA LEU A 13 6.77 0.90 -15.99
C LEU A 13 5.30 0.48 -15.92
N ARG A 14 4.99 -0.81 -15.73
CA ARG A 14 3.62 -1.30 -15.59
C ARG A 14 2.97 -0.89 -14.28
N MET A 15 3.73 -0.91 -13.17
CA MET A 15 3.26 -0.44 -11.87
C MET A 15 3.15 1.10 -11.84
N LEU A 16 4.11 1.81 -12.44
CA LEU A 16 4.05 3.25 -12.65
C LEU A 16 2.87 3.63 -13.57
N LEU A 17 2.62 2.87 -14.63
CA LEU A 17 1.43 3.05 -15.47
C LEU A 17 0.15 2.82 -14.68
N LEU A 18 0.07 1.83 -13.79
CA LEU A 18 -1.12 1.63 -12.93
C LEU A 18 -1.35 2.81 -11.97
N LEU A 19 -0.28 3.38 -11.40
CA LEU A 19 -0.32 4.59 -10.60
C LEU A 19 -0.71 5.83 -11.43
N GLU A 20 -0.21 5.94 -12.66
CA GLU A 20 -0.62 6.96 -13.63
C GLU A 20 -2.07 6.77 -14.07
N THR A 21 -2.54 5.54 -14.27
CA THR A 21 -3.93 5.25 -14.66
C THR A 21 -4.90 5.52 -13.49
N CYS A 22 -4.45 5.38 -12.24
CA CYS A 22 -5.16 5.92 -11.07
C CYS A 22 -5.18 7.45 -11.09
N ARG A 23 -4.06 8.10 -11.43
CA ARG A 23 -3.98 9.55 -11.64
C ARG A 23 -4.90 10.03 -12.77
N GLU A 24 -5.11 9.22 -13.81
CA GLU A 24 -6.03 9.51 -14.93
C GLU A 24 -7.49 9.26 -14.59
N ARG A 25 -7.83 8.26 -13.77
CA ARG A 25 -9.20 8.07 -13.26
C ARG A 25 -9.65 9.20 -12.32
N CYS A 26 -8.73 9.89 -11.66
CA CYS A 26 -9.03 11.13 -10.94
C CYS A 26 -9.32 12.34 -11.85
N ARG A 27 -9.10 12.23 -13.17
CA ARG A 27 -9.26 13.34 -14.13
C ARG A 27 -10.74 13.68 -14.39
N ASP A 28 -11.67 12.78 -14.05
CA ASP A 28 -13.12 12.97 -14.21
C ASP A 28 -13.84 13.23 -12.86
N MET A 29 -13.09 13.65 -11.84
CA MET A 29 -13.66 14.24 -10.64
C MET A 29 -13.97 15.71 -10.91
N LYS A 30 -15.11 16.22 -10.41
CA LYS A 30 -15.34 17.67 -10.32
C LYS A 30 -14.07 18.30 -9.76
N LYS A 31 -13.47 19.27 -10.48
CA LYS A 31 -12.27 19.99 -10.06
C LYS A 31 -12.55 20.61 -8.68
N THR A 32 -12.14 19.91 -7.62
CA THR A 32 -12.44 20.28 -6.24
C THR A 32 -11.14 20.76 -5.64
N GLU A 33 -11.09 22.05 -5.36
CA GLU A 33 -9.97 22.64 -4.65
C GLU A 33 -10.16 22.43 -3.15
N ARG A 34 -9.10 22.07 -2.44
CA ARG A 34 -9.10 21.90 -0.97
C ARG A 34 -7.89 22.62 -0.40
N VAL A 35 -8.12 23.40 0.65
CA VAL A 35 -7.07 24.12 1.36
C VAL A 35 -7.03 23.65 2.81
N ARG A 36 -5.82 23.29 3.30
CA ARG A 36 -5.55 23.05 4.73
C ARG A 36 -4.86 24.30 5.27
N GLN A 37 -5.50 24.96 6.21
CA GLN A 37 -4.98 26.17 6.84
C GLN A 37 -4.60 25.86 8.29
N LEU A 38 -3.36 26.16 8.68
CA LEU A 38 -2.94 26.09 10.07
C LEU A 38 -3.42 27.38 10.77
N VAL A 39 -4.26 27.25 11.78
CA VAL A 39 -4.77 28.37 12.58
C VAL A 39 -4.28 28.24 14.02
N SER A 40 -3.71 29.30 14.58
CA SER A 40 -3.20 29.33 15.95
C SER A 40 -4.30 29.56 17.00
N ALA A 41 -5.52 29.86 16.57
CA ALA A 41 -6.70 30.07 17.39
C ALA A 41 -7.94 29.50 16.69
N PRO A 42 -9.03 29.19 17.42
CA PRO A 42 -10.28 28.75 16.81
C PRO A 42 -10.79 29.79 15.79
N PRO A 43 -11.22 29.35 14.59
CA PRO A 43 -11.75 30.27 13.59
C PRO A 43 -13.01 30.95 14.11
N THR A 44 -13.13 32.25 13.87
CA THR A 44 -14.32 33.03 14.24
C THR A 44 -15.40 32.92 13.17
N ASP A 45 -16.63 33.31 13.51
CA ASP A 45 -17.73 33.38 12.54
C ASP A 45 -17.43 34.31 11.36
N GLU A 46 -16.65 35.38 11.58
CA GLU A 46 -16.22 36.30 10.52
C GLU A 46 -15.23 35.63 9.57
N ASP A 47 -14.27 34.86 10.08
CA ASP A 47 -13.33 34.09 9.26
C ASP A 47 -14.05 33.07 8.38
N LEU A 48 -15.04 32.37 8.95
CA LEU A 48 -15.85 31.39 8.22
C LEU A 48 -16.70 32.05 7.14
N LYS A 49 -17.31 33.21 7.42
CA LYS A 49 -18.05 34.00 6.43
C LYS A 49 -17.15 34.47 5.30
N HIS A 50 -15.98 35.02 5.63
CA HIS A 50 -15.03 35.50 4.63
C HIS A 50 -14.52 34.39 3.71
N GLN A 51 -14.30 33.18 4.24
CA GLN A 51 -13.95 32.02 3.42
C GLN A 51 -15.15 31.55 2.56
N THR A 52 -16.37 31.60 3.10
CA THR A 52 -17.59 31.27 2.35
C THR A 52 -17.85 32.24 1.19
N GLU A 53 -17.60 33.54 1.39
CA GLU A 53 -17.69 34.57 0.34
C GLU A 53 -16.68 34.33 -0.80
N LYS A 54 -15.52 33.74 -0.49
CA LYS A 54 -14.53 33.29 -1.49
C LYS A 54 -14.91 31.97 -2.18
N GLY A 55 -16.07 31.41 -1.86
CA GLY A 55 -16.56 30.15 -2.44
C GLY A 55 -16.04 28.89 -1.74
N TRP A 56 -15.30 29.01 -0.64
CA TRP A 56 -14.86 27.86 0.13
C TRP A 56 -16.01 27.30 0.96
N LYS A 57 -16.09 25.97 1.04
CA LYS A 57 -17.01 25.27 1.93
C LYS A 57 -16.21 24.52 2.99
N LEU A 58 -16.59 24.66 4.26
CA LEU A 58 -16.04 23.83 5.32
C LEU A 58 -16.46 22.37 5.09
N VAL A 59 -15.48 21.50 4.84
CA VAL A 59 -15.70 20.08 4.52
C VAL A 59 -15.07 19.13 5.53
N ALA A 60 -14.17 19.62 6.39
CA ALA A 60 -13.52 18.86 7.44
C ALA A 60 -13.04 19.80 8.56
N ILE A 61 -13.02 19.29 9.80
CA ILE A 61 -12.33 19.88 10.94
C ILE A 61 -11.39 18.79 11.48
N GLU A 62 -10.12 19.12 11.63
CA GLU A 62 -9.11 18.24 12.20
C GLU A 62 -8.96 18.57 13.69
N TRP A 63 -9.02 17.55 14.54
CA TRP A 63 -8.90 17.68 15.99
C TRP A 63 -7.59 17.03 16.44
N GLU A 64 -6.81 17.76 17.21
CA GLU A 64 -5.57 17.29 17.82
C GLU A 64 -5.71 17.35 19.34
N ARG A 65 -5.21 16.33 20.04
CA ARG A 65 -5.05 16.33 21.49
C ARG A 65 -3.76 15.59 21.84
N GLU A 66 -3.05 16.08 22.84
CA GLU A 66 -1.95 15.32 23.44
C GLU A 66 -2.52 14.20 24.32
N VAL A 67 -1.91 13.02 24.25
CA VAL A 67 -2.24 11.87 25.09
C VAL A 67 -0.94 11.25 25.60
N GLU A 68 -0.87 10.96 26.91
CA GLU A 68 0.32 10.36 27.56
C GLU A 68 0.61 8.94 27.06
N THR A 69 -0.44 8.24 26.62
CA THR A 69 -0.35 6.98 25.91
C THR A 69 -1.40 7.07 24.82
N SER A 70 -0.98 6.92 23.56
CA SER A 70 -1.94 6.70 22.50
C SER A 70 -2.65 5.40 22.85
N GLU A 71 -3.93 5.46 23.21
CA GLU A 71 -4.83 4.34 22.97
C GLU A 71 -4.83 4.16 21.45
N SER A 72 -3.80 3.50 20.92
CA SER A 72 -3.90 2.83 19.65
C SER A 72 -5.02 1.85 19.87
N GLN A 73 -6.23 2.22 19.45
CA GLN A 73 -7.18 1.25 18.98
C GLN A 73 -6.42 0.50 17.89
N LEU A 74 -5.73 -0.56 18.31
CA LEU A 74 -5.05 -1.46 17.40
C LEU A 74 -6.09 -1.77 16.33
N PRO A 75 -5.72 -1.68 15.05
CA PRO A 75 -6.67 -1.92 13.98
C PRO A 75 -7.39 -3.23 14.30
N SER A 76 -8.72 -3.25 14.19
CA SER A 76 -9.56 -4.41 14.55
C SER A 76 -9.06 -5.73 13.94
N GLN A 77 -8.27 -5.61 12.87
CA GLN A 77 -7.45 -6.68 12.31
C GLN A 77 -6.00 -6.19 12.13
N VAL A 78 -5.03 -6.90 12.71
CA VAL A 78 -3.59 -6.64 12.49
C VAL A 78 -3.25 -6.82 11.00
N PRO A 79 -2.62 -5.84 10.33
CA PRO A 79 -2.23 -5.99 8.94
C PRO A 79 -1.29 -7.18 8.71
N PHE A 80 -1.34 -7.76 7.50
CA PHE A 80 -0.41 -8.83 7.12
C PHE A 80 1.04 -8.31 7.09
N GLY A 81 1.98 -9.10 7.60
CA GLY A 81 3.38 -8.69 7.80
C GLY A 81 3.67 -8.10 9.18
N LEU A 82 2.65 -7.95 10.04
CA LEU A 82 2.78 -7.42 11.40
C LEU A 82 2.19 -8.40 12.42
N ARG A 83 2.68 -8.32 13.66
CA ARG A 83 2.12 -9.01 14.83
C ARG A 83 2.08 -8.04 16.01
N ILE A 84 1.23 -8.32 16.98
CA ILE A 84 1.19 -7.58 18.24
C ILE A 84 2.14 -8.28 19.22
N GLU A 85 3.09 -7.53 19.76
CA GLU A 85 3.93 -8.04 20.85
C GLU A 85 3.07 -8.16 22.13
N PRO A 86 3.05 -9.33 22.79
CA PRO A 86 2.13 -9.58 23.91
C PRO A 86 2.35 -8.67 25.14
N GLU A 87 3.58 -8.19 25.36
CA GLU A 87 3.97 -7.47 26.57
C GLU A 87 3.76 -5.95 26.44
N THR A 88 4.24 -5.34 25.34
CA THR A 88 4.09 -3.89 25.11
C THR A 88 2.84 -3.51 24.33
N GLN A 89 2.09 -4.50 23.82
CA GLN A 89 0.96 -4.32 22.92
C GLN A 89 1.29 -3.46 21.68
N SER A 90 2.58 -3.41 21.31
CA SER A 90 3.04 -2.68 20.14
C SER A 90 2.96 -3.53 18.86
N LEU A 91 2.83 -2.86 17.70
CA LEU A 91 2.91 -3.52 16.41
C LEU A 91 4.37 -3.70 16.01
N GLU A 92 4.79 -4.94 15.86
CA GLU A 92 6.12 -5.33 15.38
C GLU A 92 6.04 -6.12 14.07
N GLU A 93 7.15 -6.23 13.35
CA GLU A 93 7.22 -7.00 12.12
C GLU A 93 7.07 -8.50 12.41
N ASN A 94 6.24 -9.18 11.61
CA ASN A 94 6.24 -10.64 11.56
C ASN A 94 7.21 -11.07 10.43
N PRO A 95 8.36 -11.68 10.75
CA PRO A 95 9.38 -12.00 9.74
C PRO A 95 8.87 -13.00 8.70
N GLU A 96 8.05 -13.97 9.08
CA GLU A 96 7.51 -14.98 8.15
C GLU A 96 6.55 -14.35 7.14
N GLU A 97 5.63 -13.52 7.63
CA GLU A 97 4.67 -12.83 6.77
C GLU A 97 5.31 -11.72 5.94
N ARG A 98 6.36 -11.08 6.46
CA ARG A 98 7.16 -10.10 5.72
C ARG A 98 7.84 -10.77 4.52
N GLU A 99 8.44 -11.93 4.71
CA GLU A 99 9.03 -12.70 3.60
C GLU A 99 7.97 -13.05 2.56
N ILE A 100 6.77 -13.47 2.97
CA ILE A 100 5.65 -13.71 2.06
C ILE A 100 5.29 -12.47 1.23
N LEU A 101 5.23 -11.27 1.85
CA LEU A 101 4.96 -10.02 1.13
C LEU A 101 6.03 -9.73 0.07
N VAL A 102 7.31 -9.97 0.39
CA VAL A 102 8.42 -9.82 -0.57
C VAL A 102 8.24 -10.79 -1.74
N GLN A 103 7.96 -12.07 -1.46
CA GLN A 103 7.75 -13.09 -2.48
C GLN A 103 6.55 -12.79 -3.39
N LEU A 104 5.44 -12.32 -2.82
CA LEU A 104 4.27 -11.90 -3.60
C LEU A 104 4.61 -10.72 -4.51
N MET A 105 5.39 -9.77 -4.02
CA MET A 105 5.81 -8.60 -4.80
C MET A 105 6.70 -9.00 -5.99
N GLU A 106 7.69 -9.86 -5.76
CA GLU A 106 8.54 -10.41 -6.83
C GLU A 106 7.70 -11.13 -7.89
N LEU A 107 6.76 -11.97 -7.46
CA LEU A 107 5.90 -12.73 -8.34
C LEU A 107 4.89 -11.86 -9.09
N LEU A 108 4.39 -10.77 -8.50
CA LEU A 108 3.52 -9.82 -9.20
C LEU A 108 4.25 -9.09 -10.33
N VAL A 109 5.50 -8.71 -10.08
CA VAL A 109 6.41 -8.11 -11.06
C VAL A 109 6.70 -9.09 -12.20
N GLN A 110 6.86 -10.39 -11.90
CA GLN A 110 7.23 -11.42 -12.88
C GLN A 110 6.04 -12.03 -13.65
N GLU A 111 4.99 -12.48 -12.95
CA GLU A 111 4.03 -13.48 -13.48
C GLU A 111 2.70 -12.87 -13.96
N GLY A 112 2.32 -11.66 -13.57
CA GLY A 112 1.10 -10.95 -14.04
C GLY A 112 -0.26 -11.65 -13.82
N SER A 113 -0.30 -12.93 -13.42
CA SER A 113 -1.49 -13.75 -13.22
C SER A 113 -1.57 -14.25 -11.78
N TYR A 114 -2.61 -13.85 -11.04
CA TYR A 114 -2.79 -14.22 -9.63
C TYR A 114 -2.89 -15.73 -9.39
N ALA A 115 -3.37 -16.50 -10.37
CA ALA A 115 -3.42 -17.96 -10.26
C ALA A 115 -2.01 -18.58 -10.24
N ARG A 116 -1.14 -18.14 -11.16
CA ARG A 116 0.25 -18.62 -11.20
C ARG A 116 1.02 -18.22 -9.96
N ILE A 117 0.77 -17.00 -9.46
CA ILE A 117 1.36 -16.51 -8.21
C ILE A 117 0.92 -17.38 -7.03
N ALA A 118 -0.37 -17.70 -6.93
CA ALA A 118 -0.90 -18.57 -5.88
C ALA A 118 -0.29 -19.98 -5.95
N ASP A 119 -0.18 -20.56 -7.14
CA ASP A 119 0.44 -21.88 -7.33
C ASP A 119 1.91 -21.86 -6.93
N GLU A 120 2.65 -20.83 -7.35
CA GLU A 120 4.07 -20.68 -7.10
C GLU A 120 4.37 -20.46 -5.61
N ILE A 121 3.61 -19.61 -4.93
CA ILE A 121 3.82 -19.37 -3.49
C ILE A 121 3.46 -20.60 -2.66
N ASN A 122 2.43 -21.35 -3.07
CA ASN A 122 2.08 -22.62 -2.44
C ASN A 122 3.16 -23.69 -2.66
N ARG A 123 3.74 -23.75 -3.87
CA ARG A 123 4.84 -24.66 -4.24
C ARG A 123 6.09 -24.38 -3.41
N ARG A 124 6.36 -23.10 -3.10
CA ARG A 124 7.44 -22.67 -2.19
C ARG A 124 7.17 -23.01 -0.71
N GLY A 125 5.98 -23.52 -0.38
CA GLY A 125 5.62 -23.99 0.96
C GLY A 125 4.95 -22.93 1.86
N TYR A 126 4.80 -21.70 1.38
CA TYR A 126 4.15 -20.63 2.15
C TYR A 126 2.65 -20.86 2.31
N ARG A 127 2.10 -20.37 3.41
CA ARG A 127 0.67 -20.46 3.76
C ARG A 127 0.17 -19.09 4.21
N THR A 128 -1.15 -18.92 4.19
CA THR A 128 -1.79 -17.72 4.74
C THR A 128 -1.63 -17.69 6.26
N ARG A 129 -1.99 -16.58 6.90
CA ARG A 129 -2.00 -16.47 8.37
C ARG A 129 -2.91 -17.52 9.02
N GLN A 130 -3.97 -17.96 8.33
CA GLN A 130 -4.86 -19.03 8.79
C GLN A 130 -4.30 -20.44 8.51
N GLY A 131 -3.09 -20.56 7.97
CA GLY A 131 -2.47 -21.83 7.60
C GLY A 131 -3.03 -22.47 6.33
N THR A 132 -3.90 -21.75 5.59
CA THR A 132 -4.52 -22.26 4.37
C THR A 132 -3.62 -22.06 3.15
N ARG A 133 -3.93 -22.76 2.05
CA ARG A 133 -3.27 -22.53 0.76
C ARG A 133 -3.67 -21.17 0.21
N TRP A 134 -2.73 -20.54 -0.49
CA TRP A 134 -2.98 -19.33 -1.26
C TRP A 134 -3.90 -19.64 -2.44
N THR A 135 -4.92 -18.82 -2.61
CA THR A 135 -5.81 -18.79 -3.77
C THR A 135 -5.59 -17.49 -4.56
N PRO A 136 -6.01 -17.41 -5.83
CA PRO A 136 -5.95 -16.16 -6.59
C PRO A 136 -6.65 -14.99 -5.88
N ILE A 137 -7.74 -15.28 -5.15
CA ILE A 137 -8.50 -14.30 -4.36
C ILE A 137 -7.65 -13.81 -3.19
N SER A 138 -7.04 -14.70 -2.42
CA SER A 138 -6.17 -14.29 -1.29
C SER A 138 -4.94 -13.49 -1.75
N VAL A 139 -4.41 -13.75 -2.94
CA VAL A 139 -3.34 -12.94 -3.53
C VAL A 139 -3.84 -11.54 -3.88
N PHE A 140 -5.03 -11.44 -4.48
CA PHE A 140 -5.66 -10.16 -4.81
C PHE A 140 -5.96 -9.33 -3.54
N GLU A 141 -6.42 -9.96 -2.47
CA GLU A 141 -6.68 -9.31 -1.18
C GLU A 141 -5.42 -8.70 -0.56
N MET A 142 -4.21 -9.16 -0.94
CA MET A 142 -2.94 -8.60 -0.48
C MET A 142 -2.50 -7.36 -1.25
N LEU A 143 -3.14 -6.99 -2.36
CA LEU A 143 -2.74 -5.83 -3.16
C LEU A 143 -2.75 -4.50 -2.37
N PRO A 144 -3.77 -4.16 -1.56
CA PRO A 144 -3.73 -2.94 -0.75
C PRO A 144 -2.51 -2.90 0.16
N ARG A 145 -2.21 -4.04 0.81
CA ARG A 145 -1.06 -4.14 1.70
C ARG A 145 0.26 -3.95 0.95
N LEU A 146 0.41 -4.58 -0.21
CA LEU A 146 1.61 -4.46 -1.04
C LEU A 146 1.83 -3.04 -1.57
N ILE A 147 0.76 -2.28 -1.81
CA ILE A 147 0.85 -0.85 -2.15
C ILE A 147 1.38 -0.03 -0.95
N GLU A 148 0.90 -0.33 0.26
CA GLU A 148 1.37 0.35 1.48
C GLU A 148 2.83 0.07 1.79
N VAL A 149 3.26 -1.20 1.72
CA VAL A 149 4.63 -1.60 2.05
C VAL A 149 5.62 -1.44 0.91
N GLY A 150 5.15 -1.42 -0.34
CA GLY A 150 5.98 -1.36 -1.54
C GLY A 150 7.08 -0.31 -1.45
N PRO A 151 6.77 0.98 -1.21
CA PRO A 151 7.78 2.03 -1.10
C PRO A 151 8.85 1.78 -0.03
N TYR A 152 8.58 1.02 1.00
CA TYR A 152 9.54 0.68 2.06
C TYR A 152 10.35 -0.58 1.73
N LEU A 153 9.70 -1.58 1.14
CA LEU A 153 10.35 -2.82 0.69
C LEU A 153 11.30 -2.57 -0.50
N PHE A 154 10.91 -1.73 -1.46
CA PHE A 154 11.75 -1.36 -2.60
C PHE A 154 13.00 -0.56 -2.21
N ARG A 155 12.96 0.15 -1.07
CA ARG A 155 14.11 0.89 -0.53
C ARG A 155 15.09 0.01 0.26
N SER A 156 14.73 -1.23 0.56
CA SER A 156 15.63 -2.13 1.28
C SER A 156 16.67 -2.72 0.33
N SER A 157 17.93 -2.82 0.79
CA SER A 157 19.02 -3.44 0.02
C SER A 157 18.78 -4.92 -0.32
N GLU A 158 17.76 -5.54 0.29
CA GLU A 158 17.38 -6.93 0.06
C GLU A 158 16.63 -7.09 -1.26
N TRP A 159 15.71 -6.18 -1.59
CA TRP A 159 14.98 -6.20 -2.86
C TRP A 159 15.93 -6.04 -4.05
N GLU A 160 16.86 -5.09 -3.95
CA GLU A 160 17.81 -4.78 -5.01
C GLU A 160 18.75 -5.97 -5.31
N LYS A 161 19.21 -6.66 -4.27
CA LYS A 161 19.99 -7.90 -4.39
C LYS A 161 19.19 -9.04 -5.03
N ARG A 162 17.93 -9.23 -4.65
CA ARG A 162 17.09 -10.33 -5.18
C ARG A 162 16.74 -10.12 -6.65
N ARG A 163 16.52 -8.87 -7.08
CA ARG A 163 16.30 -8.53 -8.50
C ARG A 163 17.52 -8.81 -9.38
N GLN A 164 18.72 -8.49 -8.91
CA GLN A 164 19.95 -8.79 -9.65
C GLN A 164 20.09 -10.29 -9.96
N HIS A 165 19.65 -11.15 -9.04
CA HIS A 165 19.69 -12.60 -9.23
C HIS A 165 18.53 -13.15 -10.07
N SER A 166 17.37 -12.49 -10.10
CA SER A 166 16.20 -12.94 -10.87
C SER A 166 16.22 -12.50 -12.34
N VAL A 167 16.95 -11.42 -12.69
CA VAL A 167 17.17 -10.99 -14.09
C VAL A 167 18.31 -11.78 -14.76
N ALA A 168 19.20 -12.41 -13.99
CA ALA A 168 20.35 -13.15 -14.48
C ALA A 168 20.06 -14.63 -14.84
N ARG A 169 18.80 -15.05 -14.95
CA ARG A 169 18.40 -16.44 -15.16
C ARG A 169 17.43 -16.63 -16.33
#